data_AF-A0A3Q7N371-F1
#
_entry.id   AF-A0A3Q7N371-F1
#
_cell.length_a   1.000
_cell.length_b   1.000
_cell.length_c   1.000
_cell.angle_alpha   90.00
_cell.angle_beta   90.00
_cell.angle_gamma   90.00
#
_symmetry.space_group_name_H-M   'P 1'
#
loop_
_entity.id
_entity.type
_entity.pdbx_description
1 polymer ?
#
loop_
_entity_poly.entity_id
_entity_poly.type
_entity_poly.pdbx_seq_one_letter_code
_entity_poly.pdbx_strand_id
1 'polypeptide(L)'
;MALVWLMVFLTSVSGLLQMEEDPNLLIKNLRMEPGERRLTWDLHGNVSEIMCFINSKLITKAIDNNRYCRFHVLPLCEVKNFTISLTKGPPFLMGIQYPLQEGNPGAAAQRLDCWVHDVDFLTCSWEVGREAPSDVQYRLYWQALRTHREQECPHYETDDRGKHVRCRFNDVSRLPKQLQILVRGTSHGARIPCLDRSVELSEIERLSPPNITAMCNKSYSMMEWKASSHVNLRFEYQLQIQKGSDPAYTEKLQENFFQIHNPGNYMARLKVKGFFRNTWSEWSAPQYFGTQCCRSSSLLSLT
;
A
#
# COMPACT_ATOMS: atom_id res chain seq x y z
N MET A 1 5.78 -68.46 51.65
CA MET A 1 5.16 -67.77 50.51
C MET A 1 4.56 -66.46 51.03
N ALA A 2 5.38 -65.41 51.09
CA ALA A 2 4.95 -64.08 51.55
C ALA A 2 5.10 -63.11 50.37
N LEU A 3 3.98 -62.51 49.95
CA LEU A 3 3.92 -61.49 48.90
C LEU A 3 4.08 -60.13 49.56
N VAL A 4 5.20 -59.45 49.31
CA VAL A 4 5.41 -58.04 49.67
C VAL A 4 5.03 -57.19 48.46
N TRP A 5 3.99 -56.38 48.60
CA TRP A 5 3.60 -55.36 47.62
C TRP A 5 4.44 -54.10 47.83
N LEU A 6 5.19 -53.69 46.82
CA LEU A 6 5.91 -52.40 46.79
C LEU A 6 5.05 -51.38 46.05
N MET A 7 4.43 -50.46 46.80
CA MET A 7 3.77 -49.27 46.26
C MET A 7 4.83 -48.21 45.98
N VAL A 8 5.08 -47.92 44.71
CA VAL A 8 5.94 -46.82 44.27
C VAL A 8 5.08 -45.55 44.18
N PHE A 9 5.29 -44.62 45.10
CA PHE A 9 4.76 -43.26 44.98
C PHE A 9 5.67 -42.43 44.08
N LEU A 10 5.20 -42.11 42.87
CA LEU A 10 5.80 -41.09 42.01
C LEU A 10 5.21 -39.73 42.39
N THR A 11 5.93 -38.96 43.21
CA THR A 11 5.61 -37.55 43.42
C THR A 11 6.07 -36.77 42.18
N SER A 12 5.09 -36.29 41.41
CA SER A 12 5.28 -35.33 40.32
C SER A 12 5.84 -34.03 40.89
N VAL A 13 7.12 -33.76 40.64
CA VAL A 13 7.71 -32.43 40.87
C VAL A 13 7.37 -31.60 39.64
N SER A 14 6.22 -30.95 39.67
CA SER A 14 5.87 -29.88 38.74
C SER A 14 6.70 -28.65 39.10
N GLY A 15 7.87 -28.52 38.49
CA GLY A 15 8.65 -27.29 38.51
C GLY A 15 7.91 -26.20 37.75
N LEU A 16 7.29 -25.26 38.47
CA LEU A 16 7.01 -23.94 37.95
C LEU A 16 8.36 -23.29 37.60
N LEU A 17 8.67 -23.15 36.32
CA LEU A 17 9.68 -22.19 35.88
C LEU A 17 9.09 -20.79 36.09
N GLN A 18 9.28 -20.25 37.28
CA GLN A 18 9.30 -18.81 37.47
C GLN A 18 10.42 -18.27 36.58
N MET A 19 10.05 -17.43 35.61
CA MET A 19 11.01 -16.69 34.78
C MET A 19 11.65 -15.64 35.69
N GLU A 20 12.76 -16.04 36.32
CA GLU A 20 13.59 -15.16 37.14
C GLU A 20 14.28 -14.17 36.21
N GLU A 21 14.00 -12.88 36.41
CA GLU A 21 14.48 -11.79 35.57
C GLU A 21 15.99 -11.60 35.81
N ASP A 22 16.83 -11.95 34.82
CA ASP A 22 18.30 -11.90 34.97
C ASP A 22 18.75 -10.47 35.35
N PRO A 23 19.34 -10.28 36.55
CA PRO A 23 19.77 -8.97 37.02
C PRO A 23 20.88 -8.35 36.15
N ASN A 24 21.58 -9.13 35.31
CA ASN A 24 22.69 -8.66 34.48
C ASN A 24 22.29 -8.24 33.04
N LEU A 25 21.00 -8.26 32.70
CA LEU A 25 20.53 -7.79 31.39
C LEU A 25 20.82 -6.29 31.19
N LEU A 26 21.71 -5.98 30.26
CA LEU A 26 22.10 -4.61 29.90
C LEU A 26 20.98 -3.84 29.17
N ILE A 27 19.98 -4.54 28.65
CA ILE A 27 18.83 -3.95 27.96
C ILE A 27 17.55 -4.53 28.57
N LYS A 28 16.64 -3.66 29.02
CA LYS A 28 15.36 -4.00 29.67
C LYS A 28 14.22 -3.12 29.16
N ASN A 29 12.98 -3.46 29.50
CA ASN A 29 11.78 -2.62 29.30
C ASN A 29 11.61 -2.07 27.88
N LEU A 30 11.63 -2.98 26.91
CA LEU A 30 11.37 -2.66 25.52
C LEU A 30 9.93 -2.16 25.35
N ARG A 31 9.76 -0.99 24.72
CA ARG A 31 8.46 -0.30 24.61
C ARG A 31 8.30 0.41 23.27
N MET A 32 7.07 0.45 22.76
CA MET A 32 6.73 1.18 21.54
C MET A 32 6.18 2.56 21.88
N GLU A 33 6.75 3.60 21.26
CA GLU A 33 6.33 4.99 21.31
C GLU A 33 5.72 5.38 19.94
N PRO A 34 4.40 5.21 19.75
CA PRO A 34 3.78 5.31 18.43
C PRO A 34 3.81 6.72 17.83
N GLY A 35 3.64 7.76 18.65
CA GLY A 35 3.63 9.15 18.18
C GLY A 35 4.95 9.55 17.49
N GLU A 36 6.07 9.07 18.02
CA GLU A 36 7.41 9.32 17.47
C GLU A 36 7.88 8.24 16.48
N ARG A 37 7.13 7.14 16.39
CA ARG A 37 7.47 5.90 15.68
C ARG A 37 8.78 5.29 16.15
N ARG A 38 8.93 5.16 17.48
CA ARG A 38 10.17 4.68 18.10
C ARG A 38 9.94 3.41 18.90
N LEU A 39 10.87 2.47 18.80
CA LEU A 39 11.03 1.40 19.77
C LEU A 39 12.17 1.81 20.69
N THR A 40 11.88 1.91 21.98
CA THR A 40 12.81 2.37 23.02
C THR A 40 12.98 1.30 24.10
N TRP A 41 14.06 1.39 24.85
CA TRP A 41 14.41 0.46 25.92
C TRP A 41 15.23 1.16 26.99
N ASP A 42 15.37 0.50 28.13
CA ASP A 42 16.27 0.93 29.19
C ASP A 42 17.63 0.28 28.95
N LEU A 43 18.66 1.12 28.80
CA LEU A 43 20.03 0.70 28.53
C LEU A 43 20.90 0.94 29.77
N HIS A 44 21.55 -0.13 30.23
CA HIS A 44 22.49 -0.12 31.33
C HIS A 44 23.87 -0.52 30.81
N GLY A 45 24.85 0.38 30.93
CA GLY A 45 26.22 0.14 30.46
C GLY A 45 26.39 0.35 28.95
N ASN A 46 27.51 -0.12 28.42
CA ASN A 46 27.85 0.03 27.01
C ASN A 46 27.63 -1.30 26.28
N VAL A 47 26.93 -1.23 25.14
CA VAL A 47 26.59 -2.41 24.32
C VAL A 47 27.04 -2.18 22.88
N SER A 48 27.24 -3.28 22.15
CA SER A 48 27.48 -3.22 20.71
C SER A 48 26.27 -2.64 19.97
N GLU A 49 26.44 -2.30 18.69
CA GLU A 49 25.36 -1.74 17.87
C GLU A 49 24.11 -2.63 17.94
N ILE A 50 22.96 -2.00 18.21
CA ILE A 50 21.66 -2.69 18.30
C ILE A 50 20.96 -2.60 16.94
N MET A 51 20.48 -3.75 16.46
CA MET A 51 19.73 -3.88 15.23
C MET A 51 18.26 -4.14 15.53
N CYS A 52 17.36 -3.55 14.75
CA CYS A 52 15.92 -3.63 14.96
C CYS A 52 15.22 -4.29 13.78
N PHE A 53 14.34 -5.23 14.12
CA PHE A 53 13.68 -6.11 13.17
C PHE A 53 12.17 -6.02 13.34
N ILE A 54 11.46 -6.25 12.23
CA ILE A 54 10.02 -6.48 12.22
C ILE A 54 9.80 -7.84 11.56
N ASN A 55 9.15 -8.77 12.27
CA ASN A 55 8.94 -10.15 11.82
C ASN A 55 10.25 -10.78 11.30
N SER A 56 11.33 -10.63 12.07
CA SER A 56 12.68 -11.12 11.76
C SER A 56 13.37 -10.49 10.54
N LYS A 57 12.76 -9.50 9.88
CA LYS A 57 13.40 -8.72 8.82
C LYS A 57 14.12 -7.52 9.41
N LEU A 58 15.40 -7.35 9.09
CA LEU A 58 16.15 -6.17 9.51
C LEU A 58 15.56 -4.91 8.87
N ILE A 59 15.20 -3.94 9.69
CA ILE A 59 14.62 -2.67 9.23
C ILE A 59 15.59 -1.51 9.37
N THR A 60 16.20 -1.39 10.54
CA THR A 60 17.10 -0.28 10.87
C THR A 60 18.01 -0.66 12.02
N LYS A 61 18.96 0.22 12.31
CA LYS A 61 19.80 0.16 13.50
C LYS A 61 19.37 1.20 14.52
N ALA A 62 19.76 0.99 15.76
CA ALA A 62 19.54 1.95 16.83
C ALA A 62 20.34 3.22 16.57
N ILE A 63 19.76 4.35 16.98
CA ILE A 63 20.36 5.67 16.86
C ILE A 63 20.46 6.30 18.25
N ASP A 64 21.10 7.48 18.32
CA ASP A 64 21.30 8.22 19.57
C ASP A 64 22.01 7.36 20.63
N ASN A 65 23.20 6.86 20.27
CA ASN A 65 24.01 6.00 21.13
C ASN A 65 23.25 4.76 21.64
N ASN A 66 22.61 4.02 20.72
CA ASN A 66 21.88 2.78 21.00
C ASN A 66 20.65 2.94 21.91
N ARG A 67 19.98 4.10 21.92
CA ARG A 67 18.81 4.33 22.79
C ARG A 67 17.47 3.93 22.18
N TYR A 68 17.36 4.02 20.86
CA TYR A 68 16.10 3.70 20.19
C TYR A 68 16.25 3.39 18.72
N CYS A 69 15.27 2.70 18.17
CA CYS A 69 15.08 2.54 16.74
C CYS A 69 13.90 3.37 16.26
N ARG A 70 14.10 4.11 15.17
CA ARG A 70 13.03 4.89 14.53
C ARG A 70 12.55 4.21 13.26
N PHE A 71 11.24 4.03 13.15
CA PHE A 71 10.61 3.44 11.98
C PHE A 71 10.00 4.52 11.09
N HIS A 72 10.11 4.34 9.78
CA HIS A 72 9.43 5.21 8.82
C HIS A 72 7.91 5.03 8.89
N VAL A 73 7.45 3.78 9.09
CA VAL A 73 6.06 3.39 9.11
C VAL A 73 5.88 2.41 10.27
N LEU A 74 4.88 2.63 11.12
CA LEU A 74 4.46 1.66 12.14
C LEU A 74 3.11 1.06 11.76
N PRO A 75 2.91 -0.26 11.89
CA PRO A 75 1.59 -0.85 11.71
C PRO A 75 0.63 -0.31 12.77
N LEU A 76 -0.61 -0.02 12.37
CA LEU A 76 -1.66 0.47 13.26
C LEU A 76 -2.58 -0.65 13.75
N CYS A 77 -2.71 -1.73 12.97
CA CYS A 77 -3.64 -2.83 13.27
C CYS A 77 -3.00 -4.21 13.16
N GLU A 78 -2.22 -4.43 12.10
CA GLU A 78 -1.55 -5.71 11.89
C GLU A 78 -0.49 -5.93 12.98
N VAL A 79 -0.71 -6.91 13.86
CA VAL A 79 0.22 -7.27 14.93
C VAL A 79 1.53 -7.77 14.33
N LYS A 80 2.64 -7.12 14.68
CA LYS A 80 3.99 -7.53 14.27
C LYS A 80 4.88 -7.76 15.48
N ASN A 81 5.83 -8.67 15.30
CA ASN A 81 6.89 -8.93 16.26
C ASN A 81 8.04 -7.94 16.01
N PHE A 82 8.22 -7.01 16.93
CA PHE A 82 9.36 -6.11 16.95
C PHE A 82 10.43 -6.71 17.82
N THR A 83 11.61 -6.96 17.26
CA THR A 83 12.73 -7.52 18.00
C THR A 83 13.98 -6.66 17.86
N ILE A 84 14.83 -6.72 18.87
CA ILE A 84 16.16 -6.12 18.87
C ILE A 84 17.22 -7.20 19.04
N SER A 85 18.35 -7.03 18.37
CA SER A 85 19.52 -7.90 18.53
C SER A 85 20.82 -7.11 18.61
N LEU A 86 21.84 -7.70 19.22
CA LEU A 86 23.18 -7.13 19.26
C LEU A 86 24.01 -7.63 18.07
N THR A 87 24.87 -6.76 17.53
CA THR A 87 25.81 -7.12 16.45
C THR A 87 27.00 -7.96 16.94
N LYS A 88 27.40 -7.79 18.20
CA LYS A 88 28.52 -8.50 18.83
C LYS A 88 28.19 -8.87 20.26
N GLY A 89 28.76 -9.97 20.73
CA GLY A 89 28.57 -10.49 22.08
C GLY A 89 27.80 -11.81 22.09
N PRO A 90 27.36 -12.28 23.27
CA PRO A 90 26.49 -13.45 23.36
C PRO A 90 25.17 -13.22 22.59
N PRO A 91 24.52 -14.28 22.08
CA PRO A 91 23.23 -14.17 21.41
C PRO A 91 22.21 -13.46 22.29
N PHE A 92 21.76 -12.29 21.85
CA PHE A 92 20.75 -11.48 22.53
C PHE A 92 19.61 -11.20 21.57
N LEU A 93 18.40 -11.55 22.00
CA LEU A 93 17.17 -11.25 21.29
C LEU A 93 16.09 -10.91 22.31
N MET A 94 15.54 -9.70 22.20
CA MET A 94 14.40 -9.24 23.00
C MET A 94 13.36 -8.67 22.06
N GLY A 95 12.08 -8.87 22.35
CA GLY A 95 11.02 -8.37 21.48
C GLY A 95 9.69 -8.15 22.16
N ILE A 96 8.85 -7.37 21.49
CA ILE A 96 7.47 -7.10 21.87
C ILE A 96 6.56 -7.28 20.65
N GLN A 97 5.28 -7.49 20.90
CA GLN A 97 4.24 -7.43 19.88
C GLN A 97 3.63 -6.03 19.86
N TYR A 98 3.48 -5.47 18.66
CA TYR A 98 2.82 -4.20 18.47
C TYR A 98 2.09 -4.13 17.11
N PRO A 99 0.85 -3.57 17.07
CA PRO A 99 0.00 -3.28 18.23
C PRO A 99 -0.40 -4.57 18.97
N LEU A 100 -1.07 -4.44 20.11
CA LEU A 100 -1.64 -5.60 20.81
C LEU A 100 -2.85 -6.13 20.02
N GLN A 101 -3.01 -7.45 20.00
CA GLN A 101 -4.17 -8.05 19.34
C GLN A 101 -5.45 -7.75 20.12
N GLU A 102 -6.46 -7.23 19.43
CA GLU A 102 -7.78 -6.96 20.00
C GLU A 102 -8.88 -7.67 19.21
N GLY A 103 -9.86 -8.25 19.91
CA GLY A 103 -11.03 -8.87 19.29
C GLY A 103 -10.73 -10.14 18.49
N ASN A 104 -11.71 -10.58 17.71
CA ASN A 104 -11.58 -11.74 16.83
C ASN A 104 -10.97 -11.32 15.47
N PRO A 105 -9.77 -11.80 15.09
CA PRO A 105 -9.16 -11.48 13.80
C PRO A 105 -10.06 -11.80 12.58
N GLY A 106 -10.91 -12.82 12.68
CA GLY A 106 -11.85 -13.19 11.61
C GLY A 106 -12.93 -12.13 11.33
N ALA A 107 -13.16 -11.21 12.28
CA ALA A 107 -14.13 -10.12 12.16
C ALA A 107 -13.56 -8.85 11.50
N ALA A 108 -12.24 -8.73 11.41
CA ALA A 108 -11.60 -7.60 10.72
C ALA A 108 -11.99 -7.57 9.23
N ALA A 109 -11.99 -6.38 8.63
CA ALA A 109 -12.07 -6.27 7.18
C ALA A 109 -10.93 -7.07 6.52
N GLN A 110 -11.14 -7.57 5.31
CA GLN A 110 -10.18 -8.41 4.59
C GLN A 110 -9.89 -7.84 3.21
N ARG A 111 -8.74 -8.23 2.63
CA ARG A 111 -8.36 -7.91 1.23
C ARG A 111 -8.48 -6.42 0.87
N LEU A 112 -7.97 -5.55 1.73
CA LEU A 112 -7.92 -4.11 1.44
C LEU A 112 -7.01 -3.82 0.24
N ASP A 113 -7.63 -3.32 -0.83
CA ASP A 113 -6.92 -2.79 -1.99
C ASP A 113 -7.32 -1.34 -2.25
N CYS A 114 -6.34 -0.54 -2.67
CA CYS A 114 -6.50 0.87 -2.98
C CYS A 114 -5.78 1.19 -4.27
N TRP A 115 -6.37 2.06 -5.09
CA TRP A 115 -5.76 2.53 -6.33
C TRP A 115 -6.20 3.96 -6.65
N VAL A 116 -5.28 4.73 -7.20
CA VAL A 116 -5.60 6.03 -7.81
C VAL A 116 -6.04 5.78 -9.26
N HIS A 117 -7.08 6.45 -9.73
CA HIS A 117 -7.56 6.36 -11.11
C HIS A 117 -8.22 7.66 -11.55
N ASP A 118 -8.41 7.81 -12.86
CA ASP A 118 -9.05 8.97 -13.48
C ASP A 118 -8.48 10.31 -12.98
N VAL A 119 -7.17 10.32 -12.72
CA VAL A 119 -6.35 11.43 -12.19
C VAL A 119 -6.68 11.82 -10.74
N ASP A 120 -7.94 12.09 -10.43
CA ASP A 120 -8.35 12.78 -9.19
C ASP A 120 -8.84 11.83 -8.09
N PHE A 121 -9.13 10.57 -8.40
CA PHE A 121 -9.83 9.68 -7.48
C PHE A 121 -8.90 8.67 -6.83
N LEU A 122 -9.03 8.50 -5.51
CA LEU A 122 -8.50 7.36 -4.77
C LEU A 122 -9.69 6.50 -4.35
N THR A 123 -9.71 5.26 -4.84
CA THR A 123 -10.71 4.27 -4.45
C THR A 123 -10.05 3.17 -3.64
N CYS A 124 -10.67 2.79 -2.54
CA CYS A 124 -10.27 1.67 -1.70
C CYS A 124 -11.45 0.72 -1.53
N SER A 125 -11.21 -0.59 -1.62
CA SER A 125 -12.21 -1.62 -1.38
C SER A 125 -11.70 -2.70 -0.44
N TRP A 126 -12.61 -3.29 0.31
CA TRP A 126 -12.34 -4.40 1.23
C TRP A 126 -13.53 -5.36 1.28
N GLU A 127 -13.28 -6.56 1.78
CA GLU A 127 -14.30 -7.57 2.06
C GLU A 127 -14.70 -7.50 3.54
N VAL A 128 -15.98 -7.79 3.81
CA VAL A 128 -16.49 -7.97 5.18
C VAL A 128 -15.81 -9.20 5.80
N GLY A 129 -15.39 -9.09 7.06
CA GLY A 129 -14.78 -10.19 7.80
C GLY A 129 -15.69 -11.42 7.85
N ARG A 130 -15.12 -12.60 7.64
CA ARG A 130 -15.88 -13.86 7.56
C ARG A 130 -16.59 -14.22 8.86
N GLU A 131 -16.03 -13.78 9.98
CA GLU A 131 -16.56 -14.01 11.33
C GLU A 131 -17.06 -12.69 11.94
N ALA A 132 -17.31 -11.68 11.10
CA ALA A 132 -17.84 -10.41 11.58
C ALA A 132 -19.32 -10.58 11.97
N PRO A 133 -19.75 -9.98 13.09
CA PRO A 133 -21.14 -10.05 13.51
C PRO A 133 -22.05 -9.33 12.51
N SER A 134 -23.34 -9.68 12.48
CA SER A 134 -24.29 -9.15 11.50
C SER A 134 -24.50 -7.63 11.62
N ASP A 135 -24.26 -7.05 12.79
CA ASP A 135 -24.38 -5.62 13.08
C ASP A 135 -23.10 -4.83 12.75
N VAL A 136 -22.02 -5.48 12.29
CA VAL A 136 -20.75 -4.81 12.00
C VAL A 136 -20.93 -3.66 11.01
N GLN A 137 -20.23 -2.55 11.20
CA GLN A 137 -20.05 -1.53 10.18
C GLN A 137 -18.60 -1.07 10.13
N TYR A 138 -18.07 -0.94 8.91
CA TYR A 138 -16.69 -0.51 8.67
C TYR A 138 -16.64 0.97 8.29
N ARG A 139 -15.57 1.64 8.72
CA ARG A 139 -15.24 3.01 8.34
C ARG A 139 -13.79 3.08 7.96
N LEU A 140 -13.50 3.75 6.84
CA LEU A 140 -12.16 3.94 6.31
C LEU A 140 -11.67 5.34 6.61
N TYR A 141 -10.42 5.42 7.05
CA TYR A 141 -9.68 6.65 7.29
C TYR A 141 -8.38 6.58 6.51
N TRP A 142 -7.87 7.73 6.08
CA TRP A 142 -6.45 7.86 5.80
C TRP A 142 -5.77 8.66 6.91
N GLN A 143 -4.52 8.30 7.21
CA GLN A 143 -3.68 8.98 8.19
C GLN A 143 -2.37 9.46 7.53
N ALA A 144 -2.03 10.72 7.74
CA ALA A 144 -0.74 11.26 7.31
C ALA A 144 0.39 10.76 8.23
N LEU A 145 1.43 10.15 7.66
CA LEU A 145 2.55 9.56 8.42
C LEU A 145 3.32 10.53 9.33
N ARG A 146 3.35 11.82 9.00
CA ARG A 146 4.13 12.83 9.74
C ARG A 146 3.33 13.58 10.79
N THR A 147 2.11 13.99 10.44
CA THR A 147 1.27 14.83 11.29
C THR A 147 0.26 14.03 12.09
N HIS A 148 0.11 12.73 11.81
CA HIS A 148 -0.93 11.85 12.36
C HIS A 148 -2.35 12.38 12.12
N ARG A 149 -2.51 13.31 11.16
CA ARG A 149 -3.82 13.82 10.76
C ARG A 149 -4.59 12.68 10.11
N GLU A 150 -5.73 12.35 10.70
CA GLU A 150 -6.69 11.40 10.16
C GLU A 150 -7.83 12.14 9.44
N GLN A 151 -8.33 11.57 8.36
CA GLN A 151 -9.57 12.01 7.71
C GLN A 151 -10.39 10.79 7.29
N GLU A 152 -11.67 10.81 7.64
CA GLU A 152 -12.62 9.78 7.24
C GLU A 152 -12.96 9.88 5.75
N CYS A 153 -13.27 8.72 5.17
CA CYS A 153 -13.87 8.62 3.85
C CYS A 153 -15.14 9.48 3.70
N PRO A 154 -15.22 10.32 2.65
CA PRO A 154 -16.41 11.12 2.40
C PRO A 154 -17.52 10.37 1.67
N HIS A 155 -17.19 9.30 0.92
CA HIS A 155 -18.13 8.60 0.04
C HIS A 155 -17.96 7.08 0.11
N TYR A 156 -18.93 6.40 0.70
CA TYR A 156 -18.97 4.95 0.77
C TYR A 156 -19.91 4.34 -0.27
N GLU A 157 -19.55 3.16 -0.74
CA GLU A 157 -20.48 2.25 -1.42
C GLU A 157 -20.73 1.02 -0.53
N THR A 158 -21.96 0.52 -0.57
CA THR A 158 -22.43 -0.57 0.28
C THR A 158 -22.63 -1.87 -0.50
N ASP A 159 -22.46 -3.01 0.18
CA ASP A 159 -22.96 -4.30 -0.31
C ASP A 159 -24.49 -4.40 -0.19
N ASP A 160 -25.06 -5.51 -0.67
CA ASP A 160 -26.51 -5.78 -0.63
C ASP A 160 -27.09 -5.82 0.81
N ARG A 161 -26.23 -5.92 1.83
CA ARG A 161 -26.60 -5.93 3.25
C ARG A 161 -26.37 -4.57 3.92
N GLY A 162 -26.05 -3.53 3.14
CA GLY A 162 -25.80 -2.17 3.64
C GLY A 162 -24.45 -1.99 4.35
N LYS A 163 -23.49 -2.91 4.17
CA LYS A 163 -22.15 -2.82 4.76
C LYS A 163 -21.25 -2.01 3.86
N HIS A 164 -20.51 -1.06 4.42
CA HIS A 164 -19.49 -0.34 3.66
C HIS A 164 -18.40 -1.32 3.22
N VAL A 165 -18.17 -1.39 1.91
CA VAL A 165 -17.16 -2.27 1.29
C VAL A 165 -16.25 -1.52 0.32
N ARG A 166 -16.57 -0.26 0.01
CA ARG A 166 -15.74 0.60 -0.81
C ARG A 166 -15.84 2.05 -0.33
N CYS A 167 -14.76 2.78 -0.53
CA CYS A 167 -14.61 4.19 -0.23
C CYS A 167 -13.99 4.90 -1.43
N ARG A 168 -14.43 6.15 -1.71
CA ARG A 168 -13.82 7.03 -2.69
C ARG A 168 -13.48 8.42 -2.12
N PHE A 169 -12.26 8.88 -2.38
CA PHE A 169 -11.85 10.27 -2.25
C PHE A 169 -11.76 10.91 -3.63
N ASN A 170 -12.26 12.14 -3.79
CA ASN A 170 -12.35 12.81 -5.10
C ASN A 170 -11.24 13.84 -5.35
N ASP A 171 -10.28 14.01 -4.43
CA ASP A 171 -9.20 14.98 -4.57
C ASP A 171 -7.88 14.39 -4.06
N VAL A 172 -7.23 13.61 -4.92
CA VAL A 172 -5.91 13.01 -4.68
C VAL A 172 -4.83 14.08 -4.51
N SER A 173 -4.96 15.24 -5.15
CA SER A 173 -3.94 16.31 -5.11
C SER A 173 -3.71 16.86 -3.70
N ARG A 174 -4.73 16.79 -2.82
CA ARG A 174 -4.66 17.22 -1.42
C ARG A 174 -4.16 16.13 -0.46
N LEU A 175 -4.01 14.90 -0.95
CA LEU A 175 -3.54 13.79 -0.13
C LEU A 175 -2.01 13.82 0.00
N PRO A 176 -1.45 13.40 1.14
CA PRO A 176 -0.02 13.15 1.25
C PRO A 176 0.43 12.09 0.24
N LYS A 177 1.64 12.25 -0.33
CA LYS A 177 2.22 11.27 -1.27
C LYS A 177 2.29 9.85 -0.70
N GLN A 178 2.60 9.77 0.60
CA GLN A 178 2.60 8.55 1.38
C GLN A 178 1.68 8.68 2.58
N LEU A 179 0.80 7.71 2.76
CA LEU A 179 -0.20 7.71 3.82
C LEU A 179 -0.51 6.28 4.30
N GLN A 180 -1.19 6.18 5.43
CA GLN A 180 -1.76 4.92 5.92
C GLN A 180 -3.26 4.91 5.69
N ILE A 181 -3.76 3.86 5.06
CA ILE A 181 -5.18 3.56 4.98
C ILE A 181 -5.53 2.67 6.17
N LEU A 182 -6.63 2.99 6.86
CA LEU A 182 -7.08 2.33 8.06
C LEU A 182 -8.58 2.03 7.96
N VAL A 183 -8.97 0.78 8.12
CA VAL A 183 -10.37 0.34 8.17
C VAL A 183 -10.68 -0.11 9.59
N ARG A 184 -11.53 0.64 10.29
CA ARG A 184 -12.01 0.31 11.64
C ARG A 184 -13.40 -0.29 11.55
N GLY A 185 -13.65 -1.35 12.32
CA GLY A 185 -14.99 -1.94 12.47
C GLY A 185 -15.64 -1.52 13.77
N THR A 186 -16.97 -1.43 13.77
CA THR A 186 -17.78 -1.17 14.97
C THR A 186 -18.92 -2.17 15.04
N SER A 187 -19.23 -2.66 16.23
CA SER A 187 -20.35 -3.56 16.55
C SER A 187 -20.77 -3.30 18.00
N HIS A 188 -22.01 -3.58 18.36
CA HIS A 188 -22.55 -3.36 19.70
C HIS A 188 -21.94 -4.32 20.74
N GLY A 189 -21.70 -5.57 20.36
CA GLY A 189 -21.33 -6.65 21.28
C GLY A 189 -19.92 -7.21 21.10
N ALA A 190 -19.22 -6.82 20.02
CA ALA A 190 -17.91 -7.36 19.69
C ALA A 190 -16.89 -6.25 19.40
N ARG A 191 -15.66 -6.44 19.92
CA ARG A 191 -14.51 -5.64 19.47
C ARG A 191 -14.08 -6.14 18.10
N ILE A 192 -14.04 -5.24 17.12
CA ILE A 192 -13.66 -5.56 15.75
C ILE A 192 -12.23 -5.08 15.50
N PRO A 193 -11.27 -5.98 15.27
CA PRO A 193 -9.92 -5.56 14.91
C PRO A 193 -9.94 -4.74 13.63
N CYS A 194 -9.07 -3.75 13.56
CA CYS A 194 -8.92 -2.92 12.39
C CYS A 194 -8.00 -3.59 11.35
N LEU A 195 -7.96 -3.04 10.14
CA LEU A 195 -7.04 -3.41 9.07
C LEU A 195 -6.34 -2.15 8.57
N ASP A 196 -5.02 -2.18 8.46
CA ASP A 196 -4.25 -1.06 7.93
C ASP A 196 -3.36 -1.45 6.75
N ARG A 197 -3.08 -0.47 5.89
CA ARG A 197 -2.16 -0.62 4.76
C ARG A 197 -1.45 0.71 4.51
N SER A 198 -0.13 0.66 4.44
CA SER A 198 0.67 1.82 4.03
C SER A 198 0.75 1.87 2.52
N VAL A 199 0.52 3.04 1.94
CA VAL A 199 0.49 3.24 0.49
C VAL A 199 1.31 4.46 0.08
N GLU A 200 2.05 4.31 -1.00
CA GLU A 200 2.60 5.41 -1.78
C GLU A 200 1.69 5.61 -3.00
N LEU A 201 1.13 6.81 -3.16
CA LEU A 201 0.10 7.06 -4.18
C LEU A 201 0.61 6.78 -5.61
N SER A 202 1.89 7.05 -5.88
CA SER A 202 2.51 6.81 -7.18
C SER A 202 2.68 5.33 -7.53
N GLU A 203 2.75 4.45 -6.52
CA GLU A 203 2.86 2.99 -6.72
C GLU A 203 1.49 2.34 -6.97
N ILE A 204 0.41 2.96 -6.50
CA ILE A 204 -0.96 2.44 -6.64
C ILE A 204 -1.78 3.12 -7.75
N GLU A 205 -1.23 4.14 -8.41
CA GLU A 205 -1.89 4.84 -9.52
C GLU A 205 -2.06 3.93 -10.75
N ARG A 206 -3.27 3.89 -11.27
CA ARG A 206 -3.67 3.29 -12.55
C ARG A 206 -3.89 4.45 -13.52
N LEU A 207 -2.92 4.68 -14.40
CA LEU A 207 -2.97 5.77 -15.36
C LEU A 207 -4.04 5.52 -16.42
N SER A 208 -4.80 6.56 -16.76
CA SER A 208 -5.69 6.56 -17.91
C SER A 208 -4.88 6.84 -19.19
N PRO A 209 -5.15 6.16 -20.31
CA PRO A 209 -4.43 6.41 -21.55
C PRO A 209 -4.73 7.83 -22.06
N PRO A 210 -3.73 8.61 -22.49
CA PRO A 210 -3.97 9.97 -22.91
C PRO A 210 -4.56 10.04 -24.32
N ASN A 211 -5.25 11.15 -24.59
CA ASN A 211 -5.79 11.44 -25.92
C ASN A 211 -4.67 11.84 -26.88
N ILE A 212 -4.73 11.35 -28.12
CA ILE A 212 -3.79 11.72 -29.19
C ILE A 212 -4.39 12.89 -29.97
N THR A 213 -3.64 13.96 -30.12
CA THR A 213 -3.94 15.04 -31.07
C THR A 213 -2.94 14.98 -32.20
N ALA A 214 -3.34 15.31 -33.42
CA ALA A 214 -2.42 15.30 -34.55
C ALA A 214 -2.54 16.55 -35.41
N MET A 215 -1.39 17.10 -35.81
CA MET A 215 -1.28 18.10 -36.86
C MET A 215 -0.84 17.41 -38.15
N CYS A 216 -1.75 17.30 -39.10
CA CYS A 216 -1.53 16.59 -40.36
C CYS A 216 -1.29 17.56 -41.51
N ASN A 217 -0.32 17.26 -42.36
CA ASN A 217 -0.23 17.78 -43.72
C ASN A 217 -0.01 16.64 -44.73
N LYS A 218 0.22 16.97 -46.01
CA LYS A 218 0.41 15.95 -47.06
C LYS A 218 1.70 15.13 -46.88
N SER A 219 2.76 15.72 -46.32
CA SER A 219 4.11 15.15 -46.25
C SER A 219 4.44 14.50 -44.89
N TYR A 220 3.81 14.96 -43.81
CA TYR A 220 3.99 14.45 -42.47
C TYR A 220 2.72 14.61 -41.62
N SER A 221 2.61 13.78 -40.58
CA SER A 221 1.70 13.98 -39.47
C SER A 221 2.48 13.97 -38.16
N MET A 222 2.24 14.98 -37.33
CA MET A 222 2.83 15.12 -36.01
C MET A 222 1.77 14.80 -34.97
N MET A 223 1.91 13.68 -34.27
CA MET A 223 1.05 13.30 -33.16
C MET A 223 1.65 13.81 -31.86
N GLU A 224 0.78 14.28 -30.97
CA GLU A 224 1.11 14.78 -29.64
C GLU A 224 0.09 14.24 -28.64
N TRP A 225 0.51 14.03 -27.40
CA TRP A 225 -0.36 13.61 -26.31
C TRP A 225 0.14 14.21 -24.98
N LYS A 226 -0.70 14.11 -23.95
CA LYS A 226 -0.34 14.55 -22.61
C LYS A 226 -0.97 13.63 -21.56
N ALA A 227 -0.12 12.86 -20.87
CA ALA A 227 -0.54 12.13 -19.68
C ALA A 227 -0.83 13.10 -18.54
N SER A 228 -1.84 12.79 -17.73
CA SER A 228 -2.24 13.57 -16.57
C SER A 228 -2.11 12.72 -15.30
N SER A 229 -1.45 13.26 -14.28
CA SER A 229 -1.27 12.64 -12.98
C SER A 229 -0.87 13.70 -11.95
N HIS A 230 -1.32 13.55 -10.70
CA HIS A 230 -0.87 14.36 -9.57
C HIS A 230 0.41 13.82 -8.91
N VAL A 231 0.76 12.55 -9.16
CA VAL A 231 1.77 11.82 -8.38
C VAL A 231 2.91 11.24 -9.23
N ASN A 232 2.70 11.08 -10.53
CA ASN A 232 3.71 10.72 -11.52
C ASN A 232 4.03 11.91 -12.44
N LEU A 233 5.32 12.17 -12.65
CA LEU A 233 5.82 13.23 -13.55
C LEU A 233 6.61 12.67 -14.75
N ARG A 234 6.89 11.37 -14.75
CA ARG A 234 7.71 10.69 -15.75
C ARG A 234 6.94 9.51 -16.30
N PHE A 235 6.86 9.44 -17.63
CA PHE A 235 6.03 8.49 -18.34
C PHE A 235 6.82 7.78 -19.44
N GLU A 236 6.44 6.54 -19.71
CA GLU A 236 6.80 5.80 -20.91
C GLU A 236 5.52 5.53 -21.70
N TYR A 237 5.63 5.56 -23.02
CA TYR A 237 4.51 5.37 -23.93
C TYR A 237 4.78 4.20 -24.88
N GLN A 238 3.70 3.53 -25.27
CA GLN A 238 3.68 2.63 -26.42
C GLN A 238 2.63 3.12 -27.39
N LEU A 239 3.09 3.56 -28.57
CA LEU A 239 2.25 4.06 -29.65
C LEU A 239 2.15 2.97 -30.72
N GLN A 240 0.94 2.48 -30.97
CA GLN A 240 0.67 1.56 -32.07
C GLN A 240 0.05 2.32 -33.24
N ILE A 241 0.61 2.12 -34.43
CA ILE A 241 0.21 2.80 -35.66
C ILE A 241 -0.11 1.75 -36.73
N GLN A 242 -1.18 1.97 -37.48
CA GLN A 242 -1.56 1.18 -38.64
C GLN A 242 -1.87 2.11 -39.80
N LYS A 243 -1.10 2.03 -40.90
CA LYS A 243 -1.30 2.86 -42.10
C LYS A 243 -2.07 2.07 -43.15
N GLY A 244 -3.25 2.54 -43.55
CA GLY A 244 -4.10 1.80 -44.51
C GLY A 244 -4.25 0.31 -44.14
N SER A 245 -3.82 -0.56 -45.05
CA SER A 245 -3.83 -2.02 -44.88
C SER A 245 -2.50 -2.60 -44.41
N ASP A 246 -1.48 -1.77 -44.16
CA ASP A 246 -0.18 -2.23 -43.67
C ASP A 246 -0.32 -2.84 -42.27
N PRO A 247 0.54 -3.82 -41.91
CA PRO A 247 0.54 -4.38 -40.57
C PRO A 247 0.85 -3.29 -39.53
N ALA A 248 0.14 -3.34 -38.40
CA ALA A 248 0.36 -2.41 -37.31
C ALA A 248 1.76 -2.60 -36.69
N TYR A 249 2.45 -1.51 -36.43
CA TYR A 249 3.74 -1.50 -35.74
C TYR A 249 3.65 -0.69 -34.45
N THR A 250 4.59 -0.90 -33.52
CA THR A 250 4.57 -0.26 -32.19
C THR A 250 5.90 0.39 -31.88
N GLU A 251 5.83 1.65 -31.46
CA GLU A 251 6.98 2.45 -31.04
C GLU A 251 6.96 2.64 -29.52
N LYS A 252 8.14 2.54 -28.89
CA LYS A 252 8.33 2.85 -27.47
C LYS A 252 8.93 4.24 -27.34
N LEU A 253 8.27 5.11 -26.59
CA LEU A 253 8.61 6.53 -26.54
C LEU A 253 8.69 7.01 -25.09
N GLN A 254 9.57 7.96 -24.83
CA GLN A 254 9.58 8.75 -23.59
C GLN A 254 9.04 10.16 -23.83
N GLU A 255 9.23 10.67 -25.04
CA GLU A 255 8.66 11.92 -25.50
C GLU A 255 7.14 11.83 -25.65
N ASN A 256 6.49 12.99 -25.59
CA ASN A 256 5.04 13.12 -25.69
C ASN A 256 4.55 13.43 -27.11
N PHE A 257 5.38 13.16 -28.11
CA PHE A 257 5.08 13.37 -29.52
C PHE A 257 5.74 12.32 -30.41
N PHE A 258 5.22 12.15 -31.63
CA PHE A 258 5.80 11.30 -32.66
C PHE A 258 5.42 11.76 -34.07
N GLN A 259 6.39 11.80 -34.98
CA GLN A 259 6.20 12.21 -36.36
C GLN A 259 6.21 11.01 -37.30
N ILE A 260 5.26 10.97 -38.23
CA ILE A 260 5.27 10.04 -39.36
C ILE A 260 5.33 10.80 -40.69
N HIS A 261 6.10 10.27 -41.62
CA HIS A 261 6.15 10.77 -43.00
C HIS A 261 5.16 10.03 -43.89
N ASN A 262 4.66 10.75 -44.91
CA ASN A 262 3.68 10.29 -45.88
C ASN A 262 2.54 9.50 -45.19
N PRO A 263 1.78 10.16 -44.28
CA PRO A 263 0.91 9.45 -43.34
C PRO A 263 -0.23 8.69 -44.01
N GLY A 264 -0.73 9.17 -45.17
CA GLY A 264 -1.97 8.66 -45.75
C GLY A 264 -3.12 8.71 -44.74
N ASN A 265 -3.98 7.70 -44.76
CA ASN A 265 -4.92 7.45 -43.68
C ASN A 265 -4.31 6.43 -42.72
N TYR A 266 -4.35 6.72 -41.43
CA TYR A 266 -3.79 5.84 -40.42
C TYR A 266 -4.63 5.84 -39.14
N MET A 267 -4.55 4.73 -38.41
CA MET A 267 -5.10 4.59 -37.07
C MET A 267 -3.95 4.61 -36.07
N ALA A 268 -4.13 5.32 -34.96
CA ALA A 268 -3.21 5.29 -33.83
C ALA A 268 -3.94 4.99 -32.53
N ARG A 269 -3.29 4.24 -31.65
CA ARG A 269 -3.68 4.09 -30.25
C ARG A 269 -2.45 4.06 -29.37
N LEU A 270 -2.63 4.48 -28.12
CA LEU A 270 -1.52 4.72 -27.20
C LEU A 270 -1.85 4.12 -25.85
N LYS A 271 -0.83 3.62 -25.15
CA LYS A 271 -0.91 3.33 -23.72
C LYS A 271 0.29 3.92 -23.02
N VAL A 272 0.13 4.17 -21.73
CA VAL A 272 1.10 4.88 -20.89
C VAL A 272 1.47 4.04 -19.67
N LYS A 273 2.69 4.22 -19.19
CA LYS A 273 3.20 3.62 -17.96
C LYS A 273 3.91 4.71 -17.16
N GLY A 274 3.68 4.74 -15.85
CA GLY A 274 4.38 5.65 -14.94
C GLY A 274 5.74 5.11 -14.54
N PHE A 275 6.64 5.98 -14.07
CA PHE A 275 7.97 5.57 -13.63
C PHE A 275 7.95 4.66 -12.39
N PHE A 276 7.08 4.97 -11.40
CA PHE A 276 7.07 4.26 -10.11
C PHE A 276 6.35 2.91 -10.17
N ARG A 277 5.45 2.72 -11.14
CA ARG A 277 4.65 1.50 -11.29
C ARG A 277 4.90 0.86 -12.65
N ASN A 278 5.43 -0.36 -12.65
CA ASN A 278 5.70 -1.10 -13.89
C ASN A 278 4.45 -1.79 -14.48
N THR A 279 3.32 -1.08 -14.54
CA THR A 279 2.06 -1.57 -15.10
C THR A 279 1.58 -0.60 -16.17
N TRP A 280 1.33 -1.10 -17.38
CA TRP A 280 0.78 -0.31 -18.47
C TRP A 280 -0.69 0.00 -18.23
N SER A 281 -1.14 1.16 -18.69
CA SER A 281 -2.56 1.45 -18.87
C SER A 281 -3.17 0.51 -19.91
N GLU A 282 -4.50 0.48 -19.96
CA GLU A 282 -5.21 0.01 -21.13
C GLU A 282 -4.84 0.83 -22.37
N TRP A 283 -5.06 0.26 -23.54
CA TRP A 283 -4.93 1.00 -24.80
C TRP A 283 -6.03 2.08 -24.87
N SER A 284 -5.67 3.27 -25.38
CA SER A 284 -6.66 4.27 -25.76
C SER A 284 -7.61 3.71 -26.81
N ALA A 285 -8.79 4.31 -26.92
CA ALA A 285 -9.65 4.08 -28.08
C ALA A 285 -8.86 4.37 -29.38
N PRO A 286 -9.05 3.57 -30.44
CA PRO A 286 -8.45 3.82 -31.74
C PRO A 286 -8.86 5.18 -32.29
N GLN A 287 -7.88 5.97 -32.74
CA GLN A 287 -8.11 7.26 -33.38
C GLN A 287 -7.67 7.21 -34.83
N TYR A 288 -8.54 7.68 -35.71
CA TYR A 288 -8.31 7.65 -37.15
C TYR A 288 -7.96 9.05 -37.63
N PHE A 289 -6.84 9.14 -38.35
CA PHE A 289 -6.31 10.38 -38.89
C PHE A 289 -6.19 10.23 -40.41
N GLY A 290 -6.51 11.30 -41.14
CA GLY A 290 -6.47 11.29 -42.60
C GLY A 290 -6.11 12.65 -43.17
N THR A 291 -5.95 12.70 -44.49
CA THR A 291 -5.48 13.87 -45.25
C THR A 291 -6.42 15.08 -45.22
N GLN A 292 -7.61 14.96 -44.62
CA GLN A 292 -8.60 16.03 -44.42
C GLN A 292 -8.76 16.50 -42.95
N CYS A 293 -7.88 16.11 -42.03
CA CYS A 293 -7.97 16.42 -40.58
C CYS A 293 -7.94 17.93 -40.17
N CYS A 294 -8.07 18.88 -41.11
CA CYS A 294 -8.22 20.30 -40.80
C CYS A 294 -9.69 20.77 -40.63
N ARG A 295 -10.69 19.88 -40.50
CA ARG A 295 -12.05 20.31 -40.12
C ARG A 295 -12.67 19.44 -39.03
N SER A 296 -12.98 20.12 -37.92
CA SER A 296 -13.83 19.79 -36.77
C SER A 296 -13.32 18.80 -35.71
N SER A 297 -12.52 19.33 -34.78
CA SER A 297 -12.69 19.04 -33.35
C SER A 297 -13.51 20.16 -32.70
N SER A 298 -14.76 20.33 -33.16
CA SER A 298 -15.79 21.10 -32.44
C SER A 298 -17.14 20.86 -33.10
N LEU A 299 -18.08 20.34 -32.30
CA LEU A 299 -19.50 20.08 -32.58
C LEU A 299 -19.84 18.76 -33.28
N LEU A 300 -20.20 17.76 -32.49
CA LEU A 300 -21.34 16.86 -32.73
C LEU A 300 -21.84 16.36 -31.36
N SER A 301 -22.47 17.28 -30.64
CA SER A 301 -23.48 16.97 -29.63
C SER A 301 -24.79 17.53 -30.18
N LEU A 302 -25.64 16.67 -30.74
CA LEU A 302 -27.08 16.85 -30.95
C LEU A 302 -27.64 15.61 -31.65
N THR A 303 -28.11 14.67 -30.84
CA THR A 303 -29.39 13.95 -30.98
C THR A 303 -29.80 13.51 -29.59
#